data_AF-A0A4Q5YAR8-F1
#
_entry.id   AF-A0A4Q5YAR8-F1
#
_cell.length_a   1.000
_cell.length_b   1.000
_cell.length_c   1.000
_cell.angle_alpha   90.00
_cell.angle_beta   90.00
_cell.angle_gamma   90.00
#
_symmetry.space_group_name_H-M   'P 1'
#
loop_
_entity.id
_entity.type
_entity.pdbx_description
1 polymer ?
#
loop_
_entity_poly.entity_id
_entity_poly.type
_entity_poly.pdbx_seq_one_letter_code
_entity_poly.pdbx_strand_id
1 'polypeptide(L)'
;IKRTSASDYRAQRRGGRGVMGGKTREEDYIEHLFVASTHHTMLFFTEKGRCYWLNVYQIPEGEKNSKGRAIQNLLQISPDDKVRAIIDIKDLQDADFVNSHYIVLCTQKGVIKKTALADFSRPRSTGVNAITIVEGDQLLEARLTDGACEIMLAINSGRAIRFPESKVRSTGRGAIGVTGIEVENEGEEVVGMICVNPETQKDRTVLVVSEKGYGKRTPVDEYRITNRGGKGVKTISVTEKTGKLVGMVDVSENEDLMITCRSGITIRMKVGAISEQGRATQGVKLIRIEEGDSIAALTKLDEEDEELLTTEEGEATPVTDGETGTVAENNETETTNSPENTSEGEQEAPNA
;
A
#
# COMPACT_ATOMS: atom_id res chain seq x y z
N ILE A 1 -9.15 10.49 4.17
CA ILE A 1 -7.72 10.44 4.57
C ILE A 1 -7.59 10.69 6.07
N LYS A 2 -6.68 9.97 6.72
CA LYS A 2 -6.33 10.10 8.14
C LYS A 2 -4.93 9.50 8.35
N ARG A 3 -4.33 9.79 9.49
CA ARG A 3 -3.17 9.05 10.01
C ARG A 3 -3.54 8.38 11.33
N THR A 4 -2.93 7.24 11.60
CA THR A 4 -3.06 6.49 12.85
C THR A 4 -1.64 6.10 13.25
N SER A 5 -1.32 6.14 14.55
CA SER A 5 -0.03 5.64 15.02
C SER A 5 0.11 4.16 14.64
N ALA A 6 1.33 3.73 14.33
CA ALA A 6 1.57 2.36 13.90
C ALA A 6 1.18 1.36 15.01
N SER A 7 1.50 1.69 16.27
CA SER A 7 1.13 0.93 17.48
C SER A 7 -0.38 0.74 17.66
N ASP A 8 -1.17 1.83 17.56
CA ASP A 8 -2.63 1.75 17.73
C ASP A 8 -3.29 0.95 16.61
N TYR A 9 -2.71 1.01 15.41
CA TYR A 9 -3.20 0.22 14.29
C TYR A 9 -3.04 -1.30 14.52
N ARG A 10 -2.04 -1.72 15.32
CA ARG A 10 -1.79 -3.14 15.69
C ARG A 10 -2.73 -3.66 16.77
N ALA A 11 -2.81 -2.94 17.89
CA ALA A 11 -3.36 -3.44 19.16
C ALA A 11 -4.83 -3.91 19.05
N GLN A 12 -5.54 -3.50 18.00
CA GLN A 12 -6.94 -3.88 17.76
C GLN A 12 -7.13 -5.26 17.07
N ARG A 13 -6.09 -6.10 16.92
CA ARG A 13 -6.22 -7.49 16.44
C ARG A 13 -6.56 -8.47 17.58
N ARG A 14 -7.83 -8.50 18.00
CA ARG A 14 -8.40 -9.71 18.65
C ARG A 14 -9.28 -10.47 17.64
N GLY A 15 -8.86 -11.68 17.29
CA GLY A 15 -9.72 -12.73 16.73
C GLY A 15 -9.64 -12.93 15.21
N GLY A 16 -9.05 -14.05 14.80
CA GLY A 16 -9.05 -14.54 13.43
C GLY A 16 -10.45 -14.88 12.92
N ARG A 17 -11.05 -13.95 12.21
CA ARG A 17 -11.93 -14.12 11.04
C ARG A 17 -11.70 -12.86 10.20
N GLY A 18 -11.66 -13.01 8.86
CA GLY A 18 -11.41 -11.91 7.93
C GLY A 18 -12.12 -10.63 8.38
N VAL A 19 -11.38 -9.52 8.37
CA VAL A 19 -11.86 -8.22 8.86
C VAL A 19 -13.10 -7.86 8.04
N MET A 20 -14.28 -8.14 8.59
CA MET A 20 -15.51 -7.53 8.09
C MET A 20 -15.39 -6.04 8.41
N GLY A 21 -15.06 -5.26 7.38
CA GLY A 21 -15.44 -3.86 7.32
C GLY A 21 -16.94 -3.77 7.61
N GLY A 22 -17.34 -2.76 8.39
CA GLY A 22 -18.70 -2.64 8.88
C GLY A 22 -19.72 -2.63 7.74
N LYS A 23 -20.70 -3.55 7.81
CA LYS A 23 -21.83 -3.61 6.89
C LYS A 23 -22.63 -2.31 6.91
N THR A 24 -22.51 -1.50 5.85
CA THR A 24 -23.59 -0.60 5.40
C THR A 24 -23.40 -0.22 3.93
N ARG A 25 -24.52 -0.17 3.20
CA ARG A 25 -24.63 0.17 1.76
C ARG A 25 -23.73 1.36 1.36
N GLU A 26 -22.94 1.15 0.30
CA GLU A 26 -21.83 1.98 -0.21
C GLU A 26 -20.63 2.05 0.75
N GLU A 27 -19.86 0.96 0.84
CA GLU A 27 -18.68 0.87 1.72
C GLU A 27 -17.51 1.70 1.16
N ASP A 28 -17.02 2.64 1.98
CA ASP A 28 -15.72 3.29 1.77
C ASP A 28 -14.63 2.23 1.92
N TYR A 29 -13.79 2.05 0.90
CA TYR A 29 -12.67 1.11 0.93
C TYR A 29 -11.32 1.83 0.98
N ILE A 30 -10.31 1.14 1.48
CA ILE A 30 -8.95 1.68 1.57
C ILE A 30 -8.25 1.49 0.21
N GLU A 31 -7.97 2.60 -0.47
CA GLU A 31 -7.24 2.61 -1.75
C GLU A 31 -5.72 2.69 -1.56
N HIS A 32 -5.26 3.44 -0.55
CA HIS A 32 -3.84 3.60 -0.23
C HIS A 32 -3.59 3.38 1.27
N LEU A 33 -2.60 2.54 1.58
CA LEU A 33 -2.08 2.30 2.93
C LEU A 33 -0.55 2.19 2.83
N PHE A 34 0.17 2.95 3.64
CA PHE A 34 1.63 2.95 3.72
C PHE A 34 2.03 3.55 5.07
N VAL A 35 3.26 3.29 5.51
CA VAL A 35 3.85 3.95 6.68
C VAL A 35 4.69 5.13 6.21
N ALA A 36 4.60 6.23 6.95
CA ALA A 36 5.37 7.44 6.69
C ALA A 36 5.69 8.12 8.02
N SER A 37 6.82 8.84 8.08
CA SER A 37 7.15 9.67 9.23
C SER A 37 6.31 10.94 9.23
N THR A 38 5.96 11.44 10.42
CA THR A 38 5.18 12.68 10.59
C THR A 38 5.85 13.91 10.00
N HIS A 39 7.17 13.89 9.85
CA HIS A 39 7.97 14.98 9.30
C HIS A 39 8.10 14.95 7.77
N HIS A 40 7.68 13.87 7.11
CA HIS A 40 7.75 13.78 5.66
C HIS A 40 6.71 14.67 4.97
N THR A 41 6.95 14.96 3.70
CA THR A 41 6.01 15.63 2.81
C THR A 41 5.43 14.64 1.82
N MET A 42 4.12 14.55 1.77
CA MET A 42 3.42 13.73 0.79
C MET A 42 3.03 14.55 -0.44
N LEU A 43 3.33 14.00 -1.62
CA LEU A 43 2.90 14.53 -2.90
C LEU A 43 1.66 13.75 -3.37
N PHE A 44 0.58 14.46 -3.68
CA PHE A 44 -0.67 13.90 -4.18
C PHE A 44 -0.83 14.25 -5.64
N PHE A 45 -0.93 13.24 -6.49
CA PHE A 45 -1.13 13.40 -7.92
C PHE A 45 -2.56 13.05 -8.30
N THR A 46 -3.20 13.92 -9.09
CA THR A 46 -4.62 13.78 -9.45
C THR A 46 -4.83 13.27 -10.87
N GLU A 47 -6.04 12.77 -11.17
CA GLU A 47 -6.43 12.24 -12.49
C GLU A 47 -6.26 13.28 -13.60
N LYS A 48 -6.47 14.57 -13.30
CA LYS A 48 -6.23 15.68 -14.24
C LYS A 48 -4.76 16.09 -14.35
N GLY A 49 -3.85 15.35 -13.73
CA GLY A 49 -2.41 15.57 -13.83
C GLY A 49 -1.91 16.73 -12.95
N ARG A 50 -2.60 17.06 -11.84
CA ARG A 50 -2.12 18.06 -10.88
C ARG A 50 -1.33 17.41 -9.75
N CYS A 51 -0.42 18.17 -9.14
CA CYS A 51 0.32 17.77 -7.94
C CYS A 51 0.04 18.75 -6.80
N TYR A 52 -0.19 18.21 -5.61
CA TYR A 52 -0.39 18.93 -4.36
C TYR A 52 0.52 18.35 -3.28
N TRP A 53 0.73 19.11 -2.20
CA TRP A 53 1.56 18.70 -1.07
C TRP A 53 0.78 18.78 0.22
N LEU A 54 1.02 17.83 1.11
CA LEU A 54 0.58 17.88 2.49
C LEU A 54 1.68 17.27 3.36
N ASN A 55 2.08 17.96 4.42
CA ASN A 55 2.96 17.34 5.40
C ASN A 55 2.17 16.31 6.21
N VAL A 56 2.81 15.19 6.55
CA VAL A 56 2.11 14.07 7.22
C VAL A 56 1.47 14.53 8.54
N TYR A 57 2.13 15.39 9.33
CA TYR A 57 1.57 15.93 10.57
C TYR A 57 0.27 16.76 10.37
N GLN A 58 0.03 17.30 9.17
CA GLN A 58 -1.20 18.04 8.86
C GLN A 58 -2.39 17.12 8.59
N ILE A 59 -2.12 15.83 8.34
CA ILE A 59 -3.17 14.83 8.18
C ILE A 59 -3.82 14.60 9.55
N PRO A 60 -5.16 14.69 9.65
CA PRO A 60 -5.88 14.46 10.88
C PRO A 60 -5.61 13.08 11.45
N GLU A 61 -5.30 13.04 12.74
CA GLU A 61 -5.21 11.80 13.48
C GLU A 61 -6.61 11.22 13.70
N GLY A 62 -6.73 9.91 13.63
CA GLY A 62 -7.99 9.23 13.87
C GLY A 62 -7.81 7.75 14.11
N GLU A 63 -8.80 7.16 14.79
CA GLU A 63 -8.84 5.72 15.04
C GLU A 63 -8.92 4.92 13.74
N LYS A 64 -8.48 3.66 13.77
CA LYS A 64 -8.51 2.74 12.62
C LYS A 64 -9.90 2.56 11.99
N ASN A 65 -10.97 2.61 12.78
CA ASN A 65 -12.34 2.46 12.29
C ASN A 65 -13.00 3.79 11.89
N SER A 66 -12.34 4.93 12.14
CA SER A 66 -12.87 6.25 11.75
C SER A 66 -12.72 6.49 10.23
N LYS A 67 -13.64 7.24 9.62
CA LYS A 67 -13.54 7.56 8.18
C LYS A 67 -12.43 8.57 7.84
N GLY A 68 -11.92 9.29 8.85
CA GLY A 68 -11.00 10.41 8.64
C GLY A 68 -11.71 11.65 8.07
N ARG A 69 -10.95 12.51 7.39
CA ARG A 69 -11.49 13.70 6.69
C ARG A 69 -11.49 13.49 5.17
N ALA A 70 -12.43 14.15 4.49
CA ALA A 70 -12.41 14.26 3.03
C ALA A 70 -11.13 14.97 2.59
N ILE A 71 -10.45 14.43 1.57
CA ILE A 71 -9.17 14.98 1.11
C ILE A 71 -9.32 16.38 0.51
N GLN A 72 -10.50 16.68 -0.07
CA GLN A 72 -10.85 18.00 -0.60
C GLN A 72 -10.90 19.10 0.48
N ASN A 73 -11.00 18.73 1.77
CA ASN A 73 -10.96 19.69 2.87
C ASN A 73 -9.53 20.09 3.25
N LEU A 74 -8.53 19.29 2.86
CA LEU A 74 -7.12 19.51 3.16
C LEU A 74 -6.37 20.06 1.95
N LEU A 75 -6.79 19.68 0.74
CA LEU A 75 -6.17 20.07 -0.53
C LEU A 75 -7.20 20.81 -1.39
N GLN A 76 -6.78 21.88 -2.06
CA GLN A 76 -7.60 22.65 -3.00
C GLN A 76 -7.75 21.93 -4.35
N ILE A 77 -8.28 20.71 -4.30
CA ILE A 77 -8.58 19.86 -5.46
C ILE A 77 -9.96 20.25 -6.00
N SER A 78 -10.11 20.23 -7.33
CA SER A 78 -11.41 20.47 -7.95
C SER A 78 -12.41 19.36 -7.55
N PRO A 79 -13.71 19.65 -7.37
CA PRO A 79 -14.68 18.62 -7.00
C PRO A 79 -14.81 17.46 -7.99
N ASP A 80 -14.44 17.70 -9.25
CA ASP A 80 -14.45 16.74 -10.36
C ASP A 80 -13.04 16.20 -10.68
N ASP A 81 -12.12 16.25 -9.72
CA ASP A 81 -10.76 15.71 -9.83
C ASP A 81 -10.49 14.81 -8.62
N LYS A 82 -9.74 13.73 -8.83
CA LYS A 82 -9.50 12.67 -7.83
C LYS A 82 -8.01 12.38 -7.70
N VAL A 83 -7.57 12.04 -6.49
CA VAL A 83 -6.20 11.56 -6.28
C VAL A 83 -6.06 10.16 -6.89
N ARG A 84 -4.92 9.92 -7.55
CA ARG A 84 -4.60 8.64 -8.22
C ARG A 84 -3.29 8.04 -7.73
N ALA A 85 -2.34 8.89 -7.33
CA ALA A 85 -1.07 8.43 -6.79
C ALA A 85 -0.60 9.33 -5.66
N ILE A 86 0.13 8.72 -4.73
CA ILE A 86 0.71 9.38 -3.56
C ILE A 86 2.18 8.96 -3.49
N ILE A 87 3.06 9.94 -3.30
CA ILE A 87 4.49 9.70 -3.09
C ILE A 87 4.88 10.33 -1.77
N ASP A 88 5.47 9.54 -0.88
CA ASP A 88 6.07 10.02 0.35
C ASP A 88 7.51 10.50 0.07
N ILE A 89 7.83 11.73 0.49
CA ILE A 89 9.15 12.34 0.33
C ILE A 89 9.69 12.71 1.69
N LYS A 90 10.84 12.13 2.05
CA LYS A 90 11.51 12.36 3.33
C LYS A 90 11.85 13.82 3.56
N ASP A 91 12.55 14.44 2.61
CA ASP A 91 12.92 15.85 2.70
C ASP A 91 13.00 16.48 1.30
N LEU A 92 12.18 17.53 1.07
CA LEU A 92 12.23 18.33 -0.16
C LEU A 92 13.27 19.46 -0.10
N GLN A 93 13.92 19.67 1.04
CA GLN A 93 14.99 20.65 1.21
C GLN A 93 16.39 20.06 0.98
N ASP A 94 16.52 18.73 0.96
CA ASP A 94 17.75 18.05 0.59
C ASP A 94 18.04 18.27 -0.91
N ALA A 95 18.98 19.16 -1.19
CA ALA A 95 19.33 19.54 -2.55
C ALA A 95 19.94 18.38 -3.34
N ASP A 96 20.72 17.50 -2.72
CA ASP A 96 21.37 16.39 -3.41
C ASP A 96 20.32 15.34 -3.81
N PHE A 97 19.43 15.02 -2.88
CA PHE A 97 18.29 14.14 -3.14
C PHE A 97 17.38 14.71 -4.24
N VAL A 98 16.96 15.97 -4.10
CA VAL A 98 16.04 16.62 -5.05
C VAL A 98 16.61 16.75 -6.47
N ASN A 99 17.93 16.94 -6.61
CA ASN A 99 18.59 17.05 -7.91
C ASN A 99 18.97 15.71 -8.54
N SER A 100 19.02 14.63 -7.76
CA SER A 100 19.31 13.27 -8.25
C SER A 100 18.07 12.45 -8.58
N HIS A 101 16.88 12.87 -8.12
CA HIS A 101 15.65 12.10 -8.28
C HIS A 101 14.67 12.69 -9.31
N TYR A 102 13.80 11.82 -9.80
CA TYR A 102 12.78 12.12 -10.79
C TYR A 102 11.43 11.55 -10.41
N ILE A 103 10.37 12.23 -10.87
CA ILE A 103 9.01 11.73 -10.86
C ILE A 103 8.67 11.20 -12.26
N VAL A 104 8.38 9.90 -12.32
CA VAL A 104 7.85 9.23 -13.50
C VAL A 104 6.33 9.15 -13.36
N LEU A 105 5.61 9.55 -14.40
CA LEU A 105 4.15 9.61 -14.48
C LEU A 105 3.67 8.73 -15.62
N CYS A 106 2.60 7.97 -15.41
CA CYS A 106 1.93 7.20 -16.45
C CYS A 106 0.44 7.51 -16.52
N THR A 107 -0.09 7.59 -17.74
CA THR A 107 -1.52 7.76 -17.99
C THR A 107 -2.18 6.44 -18.39
N GLN A 108 -3.51 6.43 -18.38
CA GLN A 108 -4.32 5.28 -18.76
C GLN A 108 -4.13 4.90 -20.24
N LYS A 109 -3.89 5.88 -21.13
CA LYS A 109 -3.61 5.64 -22.56
C LYS A 109 -2.15 5.30 -22.87
N GLY A 110 -1.33 4.98 -21.86
CA GLY A 110 0.05 4.52 -22.07
C GLY A 110 1.05 5.64 -22.37
N VAL A 111 0.71 6.89 -22.06
CA VAL A 111 1.68 7.99 -22.08
C VAL A 111 2.52 7.94 -20.82
N ILE A 112 3.83 8.06 -20.99
CA ILE A 112 4.80 8.16 -19.91
C ILE A 112 5.52 9.50 -19.94
N LYS A 113 5.81 10.04 -18.76
CA LYS A 113 6.60 11.25 -18.62
C LYS A 113 7.56 11.18 -17.46
N LYS A 114 8.74 11.76 -17.64
CA LYS A 114 9.71 12.00 -16.59
C LYS A 114 9.91 13.49 -16.34
N THR A 115 9.93 13.87 -15.08
CA THR A 115 10.16 15.25 -14.61
C THR A 115 11.13 15.20 -13.43
N ALA A 116 12.08 16.13 -13.33
CA ALA A 116 12.98 16.20 -12.17
C ALA A 116 12.20 16.49 -10.89
N LEU A 117 12.59 15.88 -9.76
CA LEU A 117 11.97 16.16 -8.46
C LEU A 117 12.13 17.64 -8.06
N ALA A 118 13.22 18.27 -8.49
CA ALA A 118 13.47 19.71 -8.35
C ALA A 118 12.29 20.60 -8.82
N ASP A 119 11.53 20.18 -9.84
CA ASP A 119 10.36 20.93 -10.32
C ASP A 119 9.16 20.89 -9.35
N PHE A 120 9.20 19.99 -8.37
CA PHE A 120 8.19 19.81 -7.31
C PHE A 120 8.70 20.24 -5.91
N SER A 121 9.95 20.70 -5.79
CA SER A 121 10.58 21.11 -4.52
C SER A 121 9.97 22.35 -3.85
N ARG A 122 9.12 23.10 -4.56
CA ARG A 122 8.49 24.34 -4.07
C ARG A 122 6.97 24.16 -3.97
N PRO A 123 6.45 23.71 -2.82
CA PRO A 123 5.03 23.51 -2.60
C PRO A 123 4.20 24.77 -2.85
N ARG A 124 3.00 24.59 -3.40
CA ARG A 124 1.99 25.65 -3.55
C ARG A 124 0.63 25.13 -3.08
N SER A 125 -0.08 25.91 -2.28
CA SER A 125 -1.40 25.55 -1.75
C SER A 125 -2.44 25.31 -2.84
N THR A 126 -2.36 26.06 -3.94
CA THR A 126 -3.24 25.90 -5.10
C THR A 126 -2.89 24.68 -5.96
N GLY A 127 -1.81 23.95 -5.64
CA GLY A 127 -1.26 22.88 -6.45
C GLY A 127 -0.56 23.37 -7.72
N VAL A 128 0.07 22.46 -8.44
CA VAL A 128 0.78 22.73 -9.69
C VAL A 128 0.38 21.74 -10.78
N ASN A 129 0.59 22.09 -12.04
CA ASN A 129 0.52 21.10 -13.10
C ASN A 129 1.68 20.11 -12.92
N ALA A 130 1.41 18.81 -13.04
CA ALA A 130 2.40 17.74 -13.03
C ALA A 130 2.55 17.10 -14.41
N ILE A 131 1.46 16.99 -15.17
CA ILE A 131 1.39 16.54 -16.56
C ILE A 131 0.17 17.13 -17.27
N THR A 132 0.36 17.54 -18.52
CA THR A 132 -0.77 17.97 -19.35
C THR A 132 -1.49 16.73 -19.87
N ILE A 133 -2.69 16.48 -19.35
CA ILE A 133 -3.56 15.37 -19.76
C ILE A 133 -4.31 15.76 -21.04
N VAL A 134 -4.28 14.86 -22.03
CA VAL A 134 -5.04 15.00 -23.28
C VAL A 134 -6.48 14.51 -23.10
N GLU A 135 -7.38 14.93 -23.97
CA GLU A 135 -8.80 14.56 -23.87
C GLU A 135 -9.04 13.04 -23.85
N GLY A 136 -9.90 12.61 -22.92
CA GLY A 136 -10.22 11.21 -22.70
C GLY A 136 -9.09 10.36 -22.13
N ASP A 137 -7.99 10.97 -21.69
CA ASP A 137 -6.94 10.32 -20.90
C ASP A 137 -7.01 10.78 -19.44
N GLN A 138 -6.30 10.08 -18.56
CA GLN A 138 -6.16 10.46 -17.16
C GLN A 138 -4.84 9.94 -16.61
N LEU A 139 -4.30 10.65 -15.62
CA LEU A 139 -3.18 10.12 -14.85
C LEU A 139 -3.62 8.85 -14.14
N LEU A 140 -2.80 7.82 -14.25
CA LEU A 140 -2.98 6.56 -13.54
C LEU A 140 -2.04 6.47 -12.35
N GLU A 141 -0.76 6.76 -12.56
CA GLU A 141 0.27 6.44 -11.57
C GLU A 141 1.45 7.42 -11.58
N ALA A 142 2.08 7.59 -10.41
CA ALA A 142 3.28 8.38 -10.22
C ALA A 142 4.28 7.60 -9.36
N ARG A 143 5.56 7.60 -9.75
CA ARG A 143 6.64 6.91 -9.03
C ARG A 143 7.86 7.82 -8.90
N LEU A 144 8.48 7.78 -7.73
CA LEU A 144 9.80 8.37 -7.50
C LEU A 144 10.86 7.41 -8.03
N THR A 145 11.89 7.95 -8.67
CA THR A 145 12.99 7.20 -9.29
C THR A 145 14.30 7.95 -9.11
N ASP A 146 15.41 7.24 -9.18
CA ASP A 146 16.79 7.77 -9.06
C ASP A 146 17.46 7.99 -10.43
N GLY A 147 16.73 7.78 -11.54
CA GLY A 147 17.27 7.89 -12.90
C GLY A 147 17.85 6.60 -13.47
N ALA A 148 18.05 5.57 -12.65
CA ALA A 148 18.59 4.27 -13.02
C ALA A 148 17.54 3.14 -13.04
N CYS A 149 16.27 3.48 -12.81
CA CYS A 149 15.19 2.51 -12.84
C CYS A 149 14.94 1.95 -14.25
N GLU A 150 14.44 0.73 -14.28
CA GLU A 150 13.70 0.19 -15.40
C GLU A 150 12.21 0.32 -15.14
N ILE A 151 11.49 0.72 -16.19
CA ILE A 151 10.07 0.98 -16.12
C ILE A 151 9.34 -0.18 -16.76
N MET A 152 8.29 -0.63 -16.08
CA MET A 152 7.35 -1.57 -16.65
C MET A 152 5.93 -1.02 -16.59
N LEU A 153 5.20 -1.21 -17.69
CA LEU A 153 3.80 -0.86 -17.82
C LEU A 153 3.02 -2.11 -18.20
N ALA A 154 1.84 -2.28 -17.63
CA ALA A 154 0.93 -3.38 -17.96
C ALA A 154 -0.38 -2.85 -18.51
N ILE A 155 -0.95 -3.53 -19.51
CA ILE A 155 -2.30 -3.25 -20.01
C ILE A 155 -3.28 -4.37 -19.63
N ASN A 156 -4.56 -4.04 -19.53
CA ASN A 156 -5.63 -4.94 -19.10
C ASN A 156 -5.74 -6.23 -19.95
N SER A 157 -5.26 -6.24 -21.20
CA SER A 157 -5.20 -7.43 -22.06
C SER A 157 -4.13 -8.45 -21.66
N GLY A 158 -3.36 -8.18 -20.60
CA GLY A 158 -2.35 -9.10 -20.06
C GLY A 158 -1.01 -9.03 -20.77
N ARG A 159 -0.69 -7.86 -21.34
CA ARG A 159 0.63 -7.55 -21.90
C ARG A 159 1.36 -6.55 -21.02
N ALA A 160 2.68 -6.63 -21.01
CA ALA A 160 3.54 -5.70 -20.30
C ALA A 160 4.78 -5.35 -21.12
N ILE A 161 5.27 -4.12 -20.99
CA ILE A 161 6.51 -3.66 -21.61
C ILE A 161 7.54 -3.38 -20.52
N ARG A 162 8.83 -3.57 -20.81
CA ARG A 162 9.96 -3.22 -19.93
C ARG A 162 10.96 -2.41 -20.73
N PHE A 163 11.36 -1.24 -20.25
CA PHE A 163 12.40 -0.42 -20.87
C PHE A 163 13.14 0.42 -19.82
N PRO A 164 14.42 0.75 -20.04
CA PRO A 164 15.16 1.59 -19.09
C PRO A 164 14.62 3.03 -19.12
N GLU A 165 14.54 3.66 -17.94
CA GLU A 165 14.04 5.02 -17.76
C GLU A 165 14.82 6.06 -18.59
N SER A 166 16.08 5.78 -18.91
CA SER A 166 16.91 6.62 -19.81
C SER A 166 16.31 6.82 -21.21
N LYS A 167 15.37 5.96 -21.65
CA LYS A 167 14.61 6.13 -22.91
C LYS A 167 13.53 7.21 -22.84
N VAL A 168 13.24 7.72 -21.64
CA VAL A 168 12.32 8.84 -21.39
C VAL A 168 13.16 10.03 -20.96
N ARG A 169 13.25 11.06 -21.81
CA ARG A 169 13.96 12.28 -21.46
C ARG A 169 13.24 13.01 -20.33
N SER A 170 14.00 13.64 -19.43
CA SER A 170 13.42 14.55 -18.44
C SER A 170 12.86 15.79 -19.14
N THR A 171 11.65 16.19 -18.77
CA THR A 171 10.95 17.36 -19.30
C THR A 171 10.29 18.14 -18.18
N GLY A 172 9.98 19.41 -18.41
CA GLY A 172 9.25 20.21 -17.43
C GLY A 172 7.81 19.73 -17.23
N ARG A 173 7.22 20.16 -16.12
CA ARG A 173 5.85 19.82 -15.69
C ARG A 173 4.75 20.04 -16.75
N GLY A 174 4.87 21.05 -17.61
CA GLY A 174 3.87 21.36 -18.64
C GLY A 174 3.84 20.44 -19.85
N ALA A 175 4.79 19.51 -19.97
CA ALA A 175 4.85 18.59 -21.11
C ALA A 175 3.78 17.49 -21.02
N ILE A 176 3.36 17.01 -22.20
CA ILE A 176 2.37 15.92 -22.38
C ILE A 176 2.96 14.53 -22.12
N GLY A 177 4.27 14.35 -22.31
CA GLY A 177 4.92 13.02 -22.25
C GLY A 177 5.16 12.40 -23.62
N VAL A 178 5.52 11.12 -23.63
CA VAL A 178 5.78 10.29 -24.82
C VAL A 178 5.13 8.93 -24.67
N THR A 179 4.91 8.18 -25.74
CA THR A 179 4.34 6.82 -25.65
C THR A 179 5.29 5.88 -24.89
N GLY A 180 4.78 5.29 -23.81
CA GLY A 180 5.44 4.28 -22.98
C GLY A 180 5.08 2.86 -23.40
N ILE A 181 3.79 2.56 -23.54
CA ILE A 181 3.27 1.30 -24.09
C ILE A 181 2.20 1.62 -25.13
N GLU A 182 2.11 0.77 -26.14
CA GLU A 182 1.08 0.89 -27.16
C GLU A 182 -0.26 0.34 -26.66
N VAL A 183 -1.32 1.13 -26.80
CA VAL A 183 -2.70 0.79 -26.44
C VAL A 183 -3.54 0.93 -27.72
N GLU A 184 -3.57 -0.12 -28.54
CA GLU A 184 -4.17 -0.05 -29.89
C GLU A 184 -5.66 -0.41 -29.89
N ASN A 185 -6.08 -1.36 -29.06
CA ASN A 185 -7.41 -1.94 -29.18
C ASN A 185 -8.42 -1.17 -28.32
N GLU A 186 -9.66 -1.14 -28.81
CA GLU A 186 -10.76 -0.51 -28.08
C GLU A 186 -10.98 -1.20 -26.72
N GLY A 187 -11.02 -0.40 -25.66
CA GLY A 187 -11.14 -0.89 -24.29
C GLY A 187 -9.86 -1.45 -23.68
N GLU A 188 -8.71 -1.35 -24.36
CA GLU A 188 -7.40 -1.51 -23.72
C GLU A 188 -6.99 -0.25 -22.98
N GLU A 189 -6.33 -0.45 -21.85
CA GLU A 189 -5.82 0.61 -20.99
C GLU A 189 -4.68 0.09 -20.13
N VAL A 190 -3.81 0.99 -19.70
CA VAL A 190 -2.80 0.71 -18.69
C VAL A 190 -3.48 0.49 -17.34
N VAL A 191 -3.04 -0.55 -16.62
CA VAL A 191 -3.56 -0.94 -15.30
C VAL A 191 -2.52 -0.88 -14.19
N GLY A 192 -1.27 -0.56 -14.52
CA GLY A 192 -0.24 -0.31 -13.51
C GLY A 192 1.11 0.05 -14.12
N MET A 193 1.88 0.79 -13.33
CA MET A 193 3.28 1.10 -13.60
C MET A 193 4.16 0.76 -12.39
N ILE A 194 5.24 0.04 -12.64
CA ILE A 194 6.31 -0.21 -11.67
C ILE A 194 7.63 0.36 -12.18
N CYS A 195 8.47 0.81 -11.26
CA CYS A 195 9.82 1.29 -11.52
C CYS A 195 10.75 0.53 -10.59
N VAL A 196 11.65 -0.27 -11.16
CA VAL A 196 12.56 -1.14 -10.39
C VAL A 196 13.99 -0.79 -10.77
N ASN A 197 14.82 -0.44 -9.80
CA ASN A 197 16.26 -0.26 -10.04
C ASN A 197 16.95 -1.64 -10.00
N PRO A 198 17.46 -2.16 -11.13
CA PRO A 198 18.06 -3.49 -11.18
C PRO A 198 19.36 -3.63 -10.37
N GLU A 199 20.01 -2.53 -9.99
CA GLU A 199 21.23 -2.55 -9.19
C GLU A 199 20.93 -2.68 -7.69
N THR A 200 19.90 -1.98 -7.21
CA THR A 200 19.54 -1.90 -5.79
C THR A 200 18.35 -2.79 -5.40
N GLN A 201 17.59 -3.30 -6.37
CA GLN A 201 16.34 -4.04 -6.15
C GLN A 201 16.29 -5.36 -6.94
N LYS A 202 17.38 -6.14 -6.89
CA LYS A 202 17.58 -7.37 -7.69
C LYS A 202 16.55 -8.47 -7.43
N ASP A 203 16.10 -8.60 -6.18
CA ASP A 203 15.22 -9.69 -5.75
C ASP A 203 13.74 -9.34 -5.94
N ARG A 204 13.42 -8.19 -6.56
CA ARG A 204 12.03 -7.83 -6.83
C ARG A 204 11.45 -8.67 -7.95
N THR A 205 10.21 -9.07 -7.74
CA THR A 205 9.39 -9.79 -8.71
C THR A 205 8.19 -8.92 -9.11
N VAL A 206 7.65 -9.21 -10.29
CA VAL A 206 6.44 -8.58 -10.80
C VAL A 206 5.24 -9.42 -10.37
N LEU A 207 4.41 -8.86 -9.49
CA LEU A 207 3.15 -9.45 -9.09
C LEU A 207 2.02 -8.85 -9.93
N VAL A 208 1.27 -9.73 -10.57
CA VAL A 208 0.09 -9.36 -11.37
C VAL A 208 -1.16 -9.99 -10.80
N VAL A 209 -2.27 -9.26 -10.81
CA VAL A 209 -3.59 -9.73 -10.36
C VAL A 209 -4.64 -9.48 -11.45
N SER A 210 -5.51 -10.45 -11.67
CA SER A 210 -6.61 -10.40 -12.63
C SER A 210 -7.97 -10.17 -11.96
N GLU A 211 -8.96 -9.75 -12.73
CA GLU A 211 -10.32 -9.41 -12.27
C GLU A 211 -10.98 -10.51 -11.43
N LYS A 212 -10.76 -11.78 -11.78
CA LYS A 212 -11.35 -12.94 -11.07
C LYS A 212 -10.47 -13.47 -9.92
N GLY A 213 -9.51 -12.66 -9.47
CA GLY A 213 -8.67 -12.95 -8.30
C GLY A 213 -7.55 -13.96 -8.57
N TYR A 214 -7.12 -14.13 -9.82
CA TYR A 214 -5.92 -14.91 -10.12
C TYR A 214 -4.70 -14.00 -10.12
N GLY A 215 -3.56 -14.52 -9.69
CA GLY A 215 -2.31 -13.79 -9.72
C GLY A 215 -1.12 -14.69 -9.58
N LYS A 216 0.05 -14.09 -9.81
CA LYS A 216 1.35 -14.77 -9.76
C LYS A 216 2.45 -13.74 -9.61
N ARG A 217 3.59 -14.21 -9.14
CA ARG A 217 4.86 -13.47 -9.18
C ARG A 217 5.68 -13.98 -10.35
N THR A 218 6.43 -13.09 -10.98
CA THR A 218 7.35 -13.45 -12.05
C THR A 218 8.62 -12.60 -11.89
N PRO A 219 9.82 -13.19 -11.90
CA PRO A 219 11.07 -12.41 -11.84
C PRO A 219 11.10 -11.31 -12.88
N VAL A 220 11.63 -10.14 -12.53
CA VAL A 220 11.71 -8.99 -13.47
C VAL A 220 12.51 -9.39 -14.72
N ASP A 221 13.54 -10.24 -14.58
CA ASP A 221 14.40 -10.70 -15.66
C ASP A 221 13.76 -11.64 -16.69
N GLU A 222 12.62 -12.24 -16.37
CA GLU A 222 11.81 -12.95 -17.36
C GLU A 222 11.26 -12.01 -18.43
N TYR A 223 11.09 -10.72 -18.11
CA TYR A 223 10.63 -9.69 -19.04
C TYR A 223 11.81 -9.16 -19.82
N ARG A 224 11.91 -9.52 -21.10
CA ARG A 224 12.93 -8.95 -21.99
C ARG A 224 12.77 -7.43 -22.07
N ILE A 225 13.91 -6.72 -22.07
CA ILE A 225 13.94 -5.28 -22.34
C ILE A 225 13.56 -5.05 -23.80
N THR A 226 12.68 -4.07 -24.04
CA THR A 226 12.29 -3.62 -25.38
C THR A 226 12.44 -2.10 -25.51
N ASN A 227 12.22 -1.56 -26.70
CA ASN A 227 12.01 -0.12 -26.84
C ASN A 227 10.65 0.26 -26.24
N ARG A 228 10.55 1.46 -25.66
CA ARG A 228 9.26 2.05 -25.27
C ARG A 228 8.35 2.24 -26.49
N GLY A 229 7.04 2.29 -26.25
CA GLY A 229 6.02 2.52 -27.27
C GLY A 229 5.71 1.30 -28.14
N GLY A 230 6.17 0.11 -27.75
CA GLY A 230 5.75 -1.15 -28.38
C GLY A 230 4.58 -1.80 -27.66
N LYS A 231 4.05 -2.88 -28.24
CA LYS A 231 2.93 -3.69 -27.71
C LYS A 231 3.27 -4.48 -26.43
N GLY A 232 4.52 -4.49 -25.99
CA GLY A 232 4.98 -5.34 -24.88
C GLY A 232 4.93 -6.84 -25.19
N VAL A 233 5.09 -7.65 -24.15
CA VAL A 233 5.06 -9.12 -24.15
C VAL A 233 3.98 -9.62 -23.19
N LYS A 234 3.51 -10.86 -23.37
CA LYS A 234 2.54 -11.47 -22.45
C LYS A 234 3.09 -11.46 -21.01
N THR A 235 2.26 -11.05 -20.04
CA THR A 235 2.56 -11.05 -18.60
C THR A 235 1.63 -11.97 -17.81
N ILE A 236 0.43 -12.23 -18.34
CA ILE A 236 -0.54 -13.20 -17.81
C ILE A 236 -1.40 -13.73 -18.97
N SER A 237 -1.87 -14.97 -18.87
CA SER A 237 -2.87 -15.52 -19.77
C SER A 237 -4.27 -15.07 -19.38
N VAL A 238 -4.75 -14.00 -20.00
CA VAL A 238 -6.15 -13.55 -19.90
C VAL A 238 -7.06 -14.54 -20.61
N THR A 239 -8.02 -15.08 -19.87
CA THR A 239 -9.04 -16.04 -20.32
C THR A 239 -10.36 -15.74 -19.64
N GLU A 240 -11.46 -16.37 -20.06
CA GLU A 240 -12.74 -16.28 -19.35
C GLU A 240 -12.63 -16.68 -17.88
N LYS A 241 -11.72 -17.59 -17.53
CA LYS A 241 -11.49 -18.04 -16.13
C LYS A 241 -10.79 -16.98 -15.28
N THR A 242 -9.84 -16.23 -15.85
CA THR A 242 -9.03 -15.25 -15.11
C THR A 242 -9.65 -13.85 -15.12
N GLY A 243 -10.38 -13.49 -16.18
CA GLY A 243 -10.71 -12.11 -16.48
C GLY A 243 -9.50 -11.29 -16.90
N LYS A 244 -9.70 -9.99 -17.15
CA LYS A 244 -8.64 -9.06 -17.55
C LYS A 244 -7.64 -8.84 -16.42
N LEU A 245 -6.47 -8.28 -16.75
CA LEU A 245 -5.52 -7.83 -15.75
C LEU A 245 -6.03 -6.55 -15.07
N VAL A 246 -5.98 -6.47 -13.74
CA VAL A 246 -6.43 -5.29 -12.97
C VAL A 246 -5.31 -4.53 -12.28
N GLY A 247 -4.13 -5.13 -12.12
CA GLY A 247 -3.02 -4.44 -11.50
C GLY A 247 -1.70 -5.16 -11.61
N MET A 248 -0.64 -4.36 -11.47
CA MET A 248 0.75 -4.79 -11.46
C MET A 248 1.46 -4.05 -10.33
N VAL A 249 2.17 -4.77 -9.48
CA VAL A 249 2.99 -4.22 -8.41
C VAL A 249 4.32 -4.97 -8.35
N ASP A 250 5.40 -4.25 -8.05
CA ASP A 250 6.72 -4.82 -7.81
C ASP A 250 6.80 -5.22 -6.34
N VAL A 251 7.21 -6.46 -6.06
CA VAL A 251 7.20 -7.01 -4.70
C VAL A 251 8.45 -7.80 -4.35
N SER A 252 8.82 -7.77 -3.08
CA SER A 252 9.80 -8.68 -2.47
C SER A 252 9.09 -9.82 -1.73
N GLU A 253 9.76 -10.96 -1.55
CA GLU A 253 9.19 -12.15 -0.88
C GLU A 253 8.68 -11.86 0.54
N ASN A 254 9.33 -10.90 1.21
CA ASN A 254 9.05 -10.59 2.59
C ASN A 254 7.90 -9.59 2.79
N GLU A 255 7.46 -8.94 1.71
CA GLU A 255 6.37 -7.96 1.75
C GLU A 255 5.01 -8.66 1.88
N ASP A 256 3.99 -7.89 2.22
CA ASP A 256 2.60 -8.33 2.25
C ASP A 256 1.81 -7.68 1.12
N LEU A 257 0.96 -8.47 0.47
CA LEU A 257 -0.03 -7.98 -0.47
C LEU A 257 -1.37 -7.80 0.25
N MET A 258 -1.92 -6.60 0.13
CA MET A 258 -3.31 -6.30 0.46
C MET A 258 -4.12 -6.13 -0.82
N ILE A 259 -5.23 -6.87 -0.91
CA ILE A 259 -6.22 -6.76 -1.98
C ILE A 259 -7.51 -6.25 -1.38
N THR A 260 -7.98 -5.12 -1.88
CA THR A 260 -9.22 -4.49 -1.43
C THR A 260 -10.26 -4.59 -2.55
N CYS A 261 -11.42 -5.15 -2.24
CA CYS A 261 -12.57 -5.21 -3.14
C CYS A 261 -13.45 -3.96 -3.02
N ARG A 262 -14.27 -3.69 -4.04
CA ARG A 262 -15.26 -2.59 -4.03
C ARG A 262 -16.33 -2.77 -2.96
N SER A 263 -16.58 -4.01 -2.55
CA SER A 263 -17.42 -4.33 -1.39
C SER A 263 -16.85 -3.84 -0.06
N GLY A 264 -15.59 -3.40 0.03
CA GLY A 264 -14.90 -3.06 1.28
C GLY A 264 -14.10 -4.23 1.87
N ILE A 265 -14.30 -5.45 1.37
CA ILE A 265 -13.55 -6.63 1.83
C ILE A 265 -12.07 -6.45 1.49
N THR A 266 -11.24 -6.54 2.53
CA THR A 266 -9.79 -6.39 2.40
C THR A 266 -9.09 -7.66 2.87
N ILE A 267 -8.26 -8.26 2.00
CA ILE A 267 -7.53 -9.49 2.27
C ILE A 267 -6.03 -9.18 2.26
N ARG A 268 -5.33 -9.60 3.31
CA ARG A 268 -3.87 -9.49 3.43
C ARG A 268 -3.25 -10.88 3.32
N MET A 269 -2.17 -11.02 2.54
CA MET A 269 -1.44 -12.27 2.37
C MET A 269 0.06 -12.04 2.19
N LYS A 270 0.88 -12.99 2.66
CA LYS A 270 2.33 -12.99 2.45
C LYS A 270 2.67 -13.11 0.97
N VAL A 271 3.51 -12.22 0.45
CA VAL A 271 3.97 -12.29 -0.94
C VAL A 271 4.73 -13.59 -1.20
N GLY A 272 5.60 -14.01 -0.28
CA GLY A 272 6.33 -15.29 -0.37
C GLY A 272 5.44 -16.54 -0.52
N ALA A 273 4.17 -16.49 -0.09
CA ALA A 273 3.22 -17.58 -0.27
C ALA A 273 2.59 -17.62 -1.68
N ILE A 274 2.77 -16.56 -2.48
CA ILE A 274 2.24 -16.47 -3.84
C ILE A 274 3.20 -17.15 -4.80
N SER A 275 2.67 -18.07 -5.61
CA SER A 275 3.46 -18.85 -6.57
C SER A 275 4.22 -17.96 -7.55
N GLU A 276 5.52 -18.18 -7.61
CA GLU A 276 6.38 -17.70 -8.69
C GLU A 276 6.21 -18.58 -9.92
N GLN A 277 5.95 -17.96 -11.07
CA GLN A 277 5.70 -18.64 -12.34
C GLN A 277 6.19 -17.79 -13.52
N GLY A 278 6.45 -18.44 -14.66
CA GLY A 278 6.78 -17.77 -15.90
C GLY A 278 5.68 -16.81 -16.40
N ARG A 279 6.04 -15.93 -17.33
CA ARG A 279 5.14 -14.86 -17.79
C ARG A 279 3.83 -15.34 -18.44
N ALA A 280 3.89 -16.39 -19.27
CA ALA A 280 2.75 -16.79 -20.09
C ALA A 280 1.76 -17.73 -19.38
N THR A 281 1.77 -17.83 -18.05
CA THR A 281 0.83 -18.67 -17.28
C THR A 281 -0.43 -17.90 -16.85
N GLN A 282 -1.43 -18.62 -16.32
CA GLN A 282 -2.65 -18.03 -15.75
C GLN A 282 -2.46 -17.55 -14.30
N GLY A 283 -1.44 -18.04 -13.61
CA GLY A 283 -1.28 -17.85 -12.17
C GLY A 283 -2.19 -18.75 -11.33
N VAL A 284 -2.20 -18.50 -10.02
CA VAL A 284 -3.00 -19.21 -9.02
C VAL A 284 -4.10 -18.31 -8.48
N LYS A 285 -5.13 -18.90 -7.88
CA LYS A 285 -6.21 -18.13 -7.27
C LYS A 285 -5.73 -17.54 -5.95
N LEU A 286 -5.63 -16.21 -5.89
CA LEU A 286 -5.27 -15.47 -4.67
C LEU A 286 -6.49 -15.27 -3.78
N ILE A 287 -7.60 -14.87 -4.39
CA ILE A 287 -8.85 -14.58 -3.70
C ILE A 287 -10.05 -15.09 -4.48
N ARG A 288 -11.15 -15.35 -3.77
CA ARG A 288 -12.45 -15.61 -4.38
C ARG A 288 -13.25 -14.32 -4.38
N ILE A 289 -13.52 -13.79 -5.57
CA ILE A 289 -14.42 -12.66 -5.76
C ILE A 289 -15.87 -13.17 -5.69
N GLU A 290 -16.70 -12.50 -4.89
CA GLU A 290 -18.14 -12.77 -4.81
C GLU A 290 -18.87 -12.23 -6.03
N GLU A 291 -20.08 -12.72 -6.28
CA GLU A 291 -20.87 -12.28 -7.43
C GLU A 291 -21.26 -10.80 -7.28
N GLY A 292 -20.96 -9.99 -8.30
CA GLY A 292 -21.18 -8.54 -8.27
C GLY A 292 -20.07 -7.72 -7.60
N ASP A 293 -19.02 -8.37 -7.07
CA ASP A 293 -17.86 -7.69 -6.49
C ASP A 293 -16.68 -7.60 -7.50
N SER A 294 -15.72 -6.73 -7.21
CA SER A 294 -14.52 -6.55 -8.03
C SER A 294 -13.36 -5.99 -7.22
N ILE A 295 -12.13 -6.24 -7.66
CA ILE A 295 -10.94 -5.68 -7.03
C ILE A 295 -10.90 -4.17 -7.30
N ALA A 296 -10.75 -3.39 -6.24
CA ALA A 296 -10.67 -1.95 -6.27
C ALA A 296 -9.23 -1.43 -6.14
N ALA A 297 -8.42 -2.06 -5.28
CA ALA A 297 -7.05 -1.63 -5.04
C ALA A 297 -6.12 -2.81 -4.70
N LEU A 298 -4.84 -2.63 -5.04
CA LEU A 298 -3.73 -3.46 -4.62
C LEU A 298 -2.76 -2.59 -3.83
N THR A 299 -2.32 -3.05 -2.67
CA THR A 299 -1.36 -2.34 -1.83
C THR A 299 -0.28 -3.31 -1.37
N LYS A 300 0.99 -2.92 -1.48
CA LYS A 300 2.10 -3.64 -0.87
C LYS A 300 2.46 -2.99 0.46
N LEU A 301 2.84 -3.80 1.43
CA LEU A 301 3.34 -3.35 2.73
C LEU A 301 4.71 -3.99 2.95
N ASP A 302 5.69 -3.16 3.32
CA ASP A 302 7.07 -3.62 3.49
C ASP A 302 7.29 -4.28 4.86
N GLU A 303 8.41 -4.99 5.06
CA GLU A 303 8.72 -5.63 6.35
C GLU A 303 8.82 -4.61 7.48
N GLU A 304 9.41 -3.44 7.24
CA GLU A 304 9.46 -2.37 8.25
C GLU A 304 8.05 -1.87 8.59
N ASP A 305 7.15 -1.79 7.60
CA ASP A 305 5.75 -1.50 7.83
C ASP A 305 5.12 -2.62 8.66
N GLU A 306 5.46 -3.87 8.40
CA GLU A 306 4.97 -5.02 9.12
C GLU A 306 5.50 -5.09 10.56
N GLU A 307 6.79 -4.87 10.81
CA GLU A 307 7.39 -4.77 12.13
C GLU A 307 6.79 -3.58 12.89
N LEU A 308 6.68 -2.42 12.25
CA LEU A 308 5.92 -1.27 12.75
C LEU A 308 4.42 -1.56 12.90
N LEU A 309 3.93 -2.69 12.41
CA LEU A 309 2.57 -3.18 12.60
C LEU A 309 2.47 -4.47 13.46
N THR A 310 3.58 -5.01 13.98
CA THR A 310 3.61 -6.28 14.75
C THR A 310 4.43 -6.26 16.05
N THR A 311 5.39 -5.35 16.24
CA THR A 311 6.28 -5.37 17.42
C THR A 311 5.67 -4.76 18.70
N GLU A 312 4.82 -5.52 19.39
CA GLU A 312 4.67 -5.52 20.86
C GLU A 312 4.18 -6.91 21.36
N GLU A 313 4.86 -7.98 20.96
CA GLU A 313 4.71 -9.29 21.62
C GLU A 313 5.89 -9.54 22.57
N GLY A 314 5.71 -9.10 23.83
CA GLY A 314 6.17 -9.80 25.05
C GLY A 314 7.65 -9.81 25.42
N GLU A 315 8.09 -8.85 26.24
CA GLU A 315 8.95 -9.20 27.39
C GLU A 315 8.08 -9.85 28.46
N ALA A 316 8.01 -11.19 28.43
CA ALA A 316 7.63 -11.98 29.58
C ALA A 316 8.82 -12.87 29.93
N THR A 317 9.47 -12.55 31.04
CA THR A 317 10.50 -13.38 31.67
C THR A 317 9.96 -14.79 31.91
N PRO A 318 10.72 -15.86 31.58
CA PRO A 318 10.29 -17.20 31.89
C PRO A 318 10.47 -17.43 33.40
N VAL A 319 9.35 -17.49 34.13
CA VAL A 319 9.31 -18.14 35.44
C VAL A 319 9.36 -19.64 35.17
N THR A 320 10.49 -20.24 35.49
CA THR A 320 10.69 -21.69 35.48
C THR A 320 9.97 -22.32 36.66
N ASP A 321 8.98 -23.17 36.39
CA ASP A 321 8.57 -24.22 37.32
C ASP A 321 8.90 -25.57 36.69
N GLY A 322 9.71 -26.35 37.42
CA GLY A 322 10.12 -27.72 37.10
C GLY A 322 10.35 -28.48 38.40
N GLU A 323 9.49 -29.44 38.65
CA GLU A 323 9.28 -30.20 39.88
C GLU A 323 10.41 -31.15 40.32
N THR A 324 10.40 -31.40 41.63
CA THR A 324 10.72 -32.63 42.39
C THR A 324 12.17 -33.09 42.63
N GLY A 325 12.51 -33.19 43.93
CA GLY A 325 13.18 -34.37 44.49
C GLY A 325 14.04 -34.18 45.74
N THR A 326 13.52 -34.66 46.88
CA THR A 326 14.20 -35.33 48.03
C THR A 326 14.30 -34.63 49.42
N VAL A 327 13.46 -35.15 50.33
CA VAL A 327 13.67 -35.62 51.73
C VAL A 327 14.52 -34.80 52.71
N ALA A 328 13.91 -34.31 53.81
CA ALA A 328 14.15 -34.77 55.20
C ALA A 328 13.46 -33.89 56.27
N GLU A 329 12.66 -34.57 57.10
CA GLU A 329 12.53 -34.50 58.58
C GLU A 329 12.30 -33.19 59.37
N ASN A 330 11.17 -33.25 60.11
CA ASN A 330 11.01 -33.12 61.58
C ASN A 330 10.27 -31.91 62.19
N ASN A 331 9.28 -32.32 63.03
CA ASN A 331 8.76 -31.72 64.25
C ASN A 331 8.04 -30.36 64.15
N GLU A 332 6.95 -30.05 64.84
CA GLU A 332 6.22 -30.65 65.97
C GLU A 332 4.90 -29.85 66.13
N THR A 333 3.86 -30.45 66.74
CA THR A 333 2.80 -29.91 67.64
C THR A 333 2.41 -28.41 67.58
N GLU A 334 1.16 -27.93 67.72
CA GLU A 334 0.03 -28.34 68.59
C GLU A 334 -1.19 -27.40 68.35
N THR A 335 -2.39 -27.98 68.41
CA THR A 335 -3.65 -27.49 69.05
C THR A 335 -4.29 -26.09 68.84
N THR A 336 -5.57 -26.18 68.42
CA THR A 336 -6.82 -25.67 69.06
C THR A 336 -7.43 -24.29 68.81
N ASN A 337 -8.77 -24.37 68.59
CA ASN A 337 -9.87 -23.50 69.02
C ASN A 337 -10.37 -22.33 68.16
N SER A 338 -11.58 -22.52 67.63
CA SER A 338 -12.66 -21.52 67.55
C SER A 338 -13.42 -21.45 68.91
N PRO A 339 -14.51 -20.67 69.14
CA PRO A 339 -15.12 -19.52 68.42
C PRO A 339 -15.58 -18.36 69.37
N GLU A 340 -16.46 -17.45 68.86
CA GLU A 340 -17.40 -16.55 69.58
C GLU A 340 -16.87 -15.23 70.21
N ASN A 341 -17.55 -14.08 70.29
CA ASN A 341 -18.82 -13.52 69.80
C ASN A 341 -18.88 -12.01 70.22
N THR A 342 -19.83 -11.22 69.67
CA THR A 342 -20.44 -9.95 70.21
C THR A 342 -19.56 -8.70 70.38
N SER A 343 -20.01 -7.45 70.20
CA SER A 343 -21.30 -6.80 69.89
C SER A 343 -21.05 -5.30 69.63
N GLU A 344 -21.94 -4.66 68.84
CA GLU A 344 -22.55 -3.31 69.01
C GLU A 344 -21.65 -2.08 69.31
N GLY A 345 -21.85 -0.90 68.73
CA GLY A 345 -22.93 -0.39 67.88
C GLY A 345 -22.74 1.11 67.59
N GLU A 346 -23.55 1.58 66.63
CA GLU A 346 -24.18 2.91 66.52
C GLU A 346 -23.31 4.17 66.31
N GLN A 347 -23.40 4.80 65.12
CA GLN A 347 -24.39 5.84 64.68
C GLN A 347 -24.00 7.23 65.25
N GLU A 348 -24.10 8.38 64.59
CA GLU A 348 -24.89 8.96 63.47
C GLU A 348 -24.07 10.20 63.02
N ALA A 349 -23.90 10.54 61.73
CA ALA A 349 -24.85 11.25 60.85
C ALA A 349 -25.05 12.76 61.23
N PRO A 350 -25.69 13.59 60.39
CA PRO A 350 -24.98 14.39 59.38
C PRO A 350 -25.50 15.86 59.28
N ASN A 351 -25.15 16.51 58.17
CA ASN A 351 -25.76 17.66 57.47
C ASN A 351 -24.75 18.81 57.27
N ALA A 352 -24.68 19.48 56.12
CA ALA A 352 -25.60 19.60 54.99
C ALA A 352 -24.84 19.77 53.67
#